data_AF-A0A962UYF8-F1
#
_entry.id   AF-A0A962UYF8-F1
#
_cell.length_a   1.000
_cell.length_b   1.000
_cell.length_c   1.000
_cell.angle_alpha   90.00
_cell.angle_beta   90.00
_cell.angle_gamma   90.00
#
_symmetry.space_group_name_H-M   'P 1'
#
loop_
_entity.id
_entity.type
_entity.pdbx_description
1 polymer ?
#
loop_
_entity_poly.entity_id
_entity_poly.type
_entity_poly.pdbx_seq_one_letter_code
_entity_poly.pdbx_strand_id
1 'polypeptide(L)'
;MRCARWRRRPGAERRPVTAVPLSEFDLIREYFSHATAARSDVQLGIGDDCALLVPPAGKVLAVSIDTLVAGRHFEPDVDPESLGHKALAVNLSDLAAMGAEPAWATLALTLPAADS
;
A
#
# COMPACT_ATOMS: atom_id res chain seq x y z
N MET A 1 5.40 -18.03 -20.28
CA MET A 1 5.74 -16.85 -19.45
C MET A 1 6.47 -15.85 -20.33
N ARG A 2 5.82 -14.75 -20.74
CA ARG A 2 6.49 -13.68 -21.52
C ARG A 2 6.46 -12.40 -20.71
N CYS A 3 7.66 -11.83 -20.54
CA CYS A 3 7.92 -10.54 -19.94
C CYS A 3 7.29 -9.45 -20.82
N ALA A 4 6.31 -8.72 -20.30
CA ALA A 4 5.71 -7.58 -20.98
C ALA A 4 6.69 -6.40 -20.91
N ARG A 5 7.16 -5.96 -22.08
CA ARG A 5 8.09 -4.85 -22.25
C ARG A 5 7.28 -3.55 -22.30
N TRP A 6 7.29 -2.80 -21.20
CA TRP A 6 6.58 -1.52 -21.04
C TRP A 6 7.34 -0.39 -21.78
N ARG A 7 6.66 0.38 -22.63
CA ARG A 7 7.23 1.53 -23.35
C ARG A 7 6.87 2.83 -22.63
N ARG A 8 7.89 3.68 -22.42
CA ARG A 8 7.81 5.04 -21.85
C ARG A 8 6.90 5.98 -22.65
N ARG A 9 6.26 6.93 -21.96
CA ARG A 9 5.83 8.23 -22.54
C ARG A 9 6.80 9.33 -22.10
N PRO A 10 7.22 10.27 -22.98
CA PRO A 10 8.12 11.35 -22.58
C PRO A 10 7.38 12.63 -22.17
N GLY A 11 7.87 13.25 -21.09
CA GLY A 11 8.02 14.71 -20.95
C GLY A 11 6.85 15.51 -20.40
N ALA A 12 6.81 15.71 -19.08
CA ALA A 12 6.16 16.87 -18.47
C ALA A 12 7.13 17.49 -17.45
N GLU A 13 7.64 18.67 -17.77
CA GLU A 13 8.59 19.43 -16.97
C GLU A 13 7.85 20.13 -15.81
N ARG A 14 8.19 19.81 -14.56
CA ARG A 14 7.52 20.33 -13.36
C ARG A 14 8.20 21.62 -12.88
N ARG A 15 7.40 22.67 -12.63
CA ARG A 15 7.82 23.95 -12.04
C ARG A 15 8.24 23.79 -10.57
N PRO A 16 9.16 24.62 -10.04
CA PRO A 16 9.59 24.52 -8.65
C PRO A 16 8.49 25.09 -7.74
N VAL A 17 7.79 24.20 -7.06
CA VAL A 17 6.97 24.54 -5.89
C VAL A 17 7.91 24.49 -4.70
N THR A 18 7.97 25.54 -3.88
CA THR A 18 8.61 25.46 -2.56
C THR A 18 7.79 24.47 -1.73
N ALA A 19 8.21 23.20 -1.75
CA ALA A 19 7.55 22.13 -1.03
C ALA A 19 7.72 22.34 0.48
N VAL A 20 6.62 22.57 1.18
CA VAL A 20 6.58 22.33 2.62
C VAL A 20 6.68 20.81 2.76
N PRO A 21 7.67 20.26 3.47
CA PRO A 21 7.75 18.82 3.66
C PRO A 21 6.47 18.37 4.37
N LEU A 22 5.68 17.53 3.70
CA LEU A 22 4.47 16.97 4.29
C LEU A 22 4.87 16.14 5.51
N SER A 23 4.17 16.35 6.63
CA SER A 23 4.33 15.46 7.78
C SER A 23 3.76 14.08 7.45
N GLU A 24 4.18 13.06 8.21
CA GLU A 24 3.59 11.71 8.11
C GLU A 24 2.06 11.74 8.20
N PHE A 25 1.51 12.53 9.12
CA PHE A 25 0.07 12.69 9.29
C PHE A 25 -0.60 13.38 8.08
N ASP A 26 0.10 14.28 7.39
CA ASP A 26 -0.43 14.90 6.17
C ASP A 26 -0.50 13.88 5.02
N LEU A 27 0.54 13.06 4.84
CA LEU A 27 0.56 11.99 3.85
C LEU A 27 -0.55 10.97 4.09
N ILE A 28 -0.75 10.56 5.35
CA ILE A 28 -1.81 9.61 5.69
C ILE A 28 -3.18 10.19 5.38
N ARG A 29 -3.42 11.47 5.72
CA ARG A 29 -4.68 12.15 5.43
C ARG A 29 -4.90 12.38 3.96
N GLU A 30 -3.88 12.73 3.19
CA GLU A 30 -4.01 13.00 1.76
C GLU A 30 -4.28 11.72 0.95
N TYR A 31 -3.55 10.64 1.25
CA TYR A 31 -3.57 9.44 0.41
C TYR A 31 -4.40 8.28 0.96
N PHE A 32 -4.59 8.17 2.29
CA PHE A 32 -5.14 6.94 2.89
C PHE A 32 -6.44 7.13 3.68
N SER A 33 -6.82 8.34 4.12
CA SER A 33 -8.06 8.54 4.90
C SER A 33 -9.34 8.18 4.14
N HIS A 34 -9.31 8.23 2.80
CA HIS A 34 -10.42 7.88 1.93
C HIS A 34 -10.37 6.43 1.43
N ALA A 35 -9.28 5.69 1.73
CA ALA A 35 -9.06 4.35 1.20
C ALA A 35 -9.87 3.26 1.90
N THR A 36 -10.53 3.57 3.02
CA THR A 36 -11.24 2.59 3.84
C THR A 36 -12.75 2.83 3.85
N ALA A 37 -13.53 1.80 3.52
CA ALA A 37 -14.96 1.77 3.78
C ALA A 37 -15.26 1.48 5.26
N ALA A 38 -16.36 2.01 5.78
CA ALA A 38 -16.85 1.64 7.10
C ALA A 38 -17.23 0.15 7.12
N ARG A 39 -16.66 -0.61 8.06
CA ARG A 39 -16.94 -2.04 8.25
C ARG A 39 -17.17 -2.34 9.72
N SER A 40 -18.09 -3.26 10.01
CA SER A 40 -18.43 -3.65 11.39
C SER A 40 -17.34 -4.44 12.11
N ASP A 41 -16.39 -5.01 11.36
CA ASP A 41 -15.26 -5.77 11.87
C ASP A 41 -14.00 -4.92 12.12
N VAL A 42 -14.10 -3.60 11.92
CA VAL A 42 -13.07 -2.59 12.21
C VAL A 42 -13.61 -1.65 13.29
N GLN A 43 -13.23 -1.87 14.55
CA GLN A 43 -13.64 -1.00 15.67
C GLN A 43 -12.86 0.33 15.69
N LEU A 44 -11.61 0.30 15.25
CA LEU A 44 -10.75 1.47 15.12
C LEU A 44 -9.89 1.31 13.85
N GLY A 45 -9.99 2.27 12.93
CA GLY A 45 -9.31 2.27 11.63
C GLY A 45 -8.13 3.25 11.58
N ILE A 46 -7.88 3.82 10.40
CA ILE A 46 -6.82 4.81 10.18
C ILE A 46 -7.10 6.08 10.99
N GLY A 47 -6.07 6.64 11.65
CA GLY A 47 -6.14 7.94 12.34
C GLY A 47 -5.76 7.92 13.81
N ASP A 48 -5.37 6.76 14.35
CA ASP A 48 -4.90 6.57 15.73
C ASP A 48 -3.65 5.68 15.73
N ASP A 49 -3.06 5.41 16.90
CA ASP A 49 -1.80 4.67 17.06
C ASP A 49 -1.88 3.20 16.63
N CYS A 50 -3.08 2.61 16.57
CA CYS A 50 -3.29 1.24 16.12
C CYS A 50 -4.71 1.00 15.59
N ALA A 51 -4.86 -0.08 14.82
CA ALA A 51 -6.17 -0.57 14.40
C ALA A 51 -6.71 -1.61 15.40
N LEU A 52 -8.02 -1.57 15.66
CA LEU A 52 -8.73 -2.58 16.44
C LEU A 52 -9.65 -3.39 15.52
N LEU A 53 -9.30 -4.67 15.31
CA LEU A 53 -9.93 -5.55 14.33
C LEU A 53 -10.58 -6.75 15.03
N VAL A 54 -11.78 -7.13 14.60
CA VAL A 54 -12.53 -8.25 15.18
C VAL A 54 -12.72 -9.35 14.14
N PRO A 55 -11.94 -10.45 14.21
CA PRO A 55 -12.18 -11.61 13.37
C PRO A 55 -13.58 -12.19 13.62
N PRO A 56 -14.27 -12.70 12.58
CA PRO A 56 -15.55 -13.39 12.76
C PRO A 56 -15.41 -14.58 13.72
N ALA A 57 -16.44 -14.79 14.56
CA ALA A 57 -16.46 -15.89 15.51
C ALA A 57 -16.24 -17.25 14.80
N GLY A 58 -15.40 -18.10 15.40
CA GLY A 58 -15.08 -19.42 14.85
C GLY A 58 -14.13 -19.42 13.65
N LYS A 59 -13.63 -18.26 13.20
CA LYS A 59 -12.53 -18.17 12.22
C LYS A 59 -11.18 -17.99 12.92
N VAL A 60 -10.12 -18.40 12.22
CA VAL A 60 -8.73 -18.12 12.61
C VAL A 60 -8.23 -16.94 11.76
N LEU A 61 -7.49 -16.04 12.39
CA LEU A 61 -6.83 -14.95 11.68
C LEU A 61 -5.56 -15.46 10.98
N ALA A 62 -5.54 -15.40 9.65
CA ALA A 62 -4.33 -15.58 8.86
C ALA A 62 -3.69 -14.22 8.56
N VAL A 63 -2.37 -14.13 8.68
CA VAL A 63 -1.60 -12.90 8.44
C VAL A 63 -0.47 -13.22 7.47
N SER A 64 -0.36 -12.46 6.38
CA SER A 64 0.82 -12.43 5.51
C SER A 64 1.40 -11.01 5.48
N ILE A 65 2.74 -10.92 5.45
CA ILE A 65 3.49 -9.67 5.38
C ILE A 65 4.67 -9.87 4.44
N ASP A 66 4.67 -9.15 3.33
CA ASP A 66 5.76 -9.09 2.37
C ASP A 66 6.38 -7.70 2.27
N THR A 67 7.70 -7.64 2.14
CA THR A 67 8.46 -6.39 1.97
C THR A 67 9.03 -6.27 0.56
N LEU A 68 8.66 -5.22 -0.17
CA LEU A 68 9.24 -4.88 -1.47
C LEU A 68 10.30 -3.79 -1.31
N VAL A 69 11.47 -3.98 -1.92
CA VAL A 69 12.65 -3.12 -1.75
C VAL A 69 13.16 -2.70 -3.12
N ALA A 70 13.39 -1.40 -3.32
CA ALA A 70 13.91 -0.86 -4.57
C ALA A 70 15.29 -1.46 -4.91
N GLY A 71 15.53 -1.76 -6.18
CA GLY A 71 16.75 -2.43 -6.66
C GLY A 71 16.83 -3.93 -6.37
N ARG A 72 15.87 -4.50 -5.60
CA ARG A 72 15.76 -5.95 -5.38
C ARG A 72 14.46 -6.54 -5.90
N HIS A 73 13.33 -5.92 -5.56
CA HIS A 73 12.00 -6.40 -5.91
C HIS A 73 11.34 -5.58 -7.04
N PHE A 74 11.82 -4.37 -7.29
CA PHE A 74 11.36 -3.45 -8.32
C PHE A 74 12.44 -2.44 -8.69
N GLU A 75 12.33 -1.82 -9.87
CA GLU A 75 13.24 -0.77 -10.34
C GLU A 75 12.93 0.58 -9.69
N PRO A 76 13.93 1.45 -9.40
CA PRO A 76 13.68 2.74 -8.75
C PRO A 76 12.74 3.68 -9.52
N ASP A 77 12.64 3.55 -10.85
CA ASP A 77 11.75 4.34 -11.71
C ASP A 77 10.43 3.63 -12.04
N VAL A 78 10.06 2.60 -11.27
CA VAL A 78 8.78 1.89 -11.45
C VAL A 78 7.61 2.85 -11.31
N ASP A 79 6.58 2.61 -12.13
CA ASP A 79 5.29 3.29 -11.99
C ASP A 79 4.70 3.04 -10.59
N PRO A 80 4.40 4.09 -9.79
CA PRO A 80 3.91 3.93 -8.42
C PRO A 80 2.58 3.18 -8.31
N GLU A 81 1.66 3.35 -9.26
CA GLU A 81 0.38 2.64 -9.28
C GLU A 81 0.60 1.14 -9.44
N SER A 82 1.43 0.76 -10.42
CA SER A 82 1.84 -0.62 -10.64
C SER A 82 2.56 -1.24 -9.42
N LEU A 83 3.39 -0.46 -8.74
CA LEU A 83 4.07 -0.89 -7.52
C LEU A 83 3.07 -1.11 -6.37
N GLY A 84 2.12 -0.20 -6.17
CA GLY A 84 1.06 -0.34 -5.16
C GLY A 84 0.21 -1.59 -5.40
N HIS A 85 -0.19 -1.83 -6.66
CA HIS A 85 -0.90 -3.05 -7.04
C HIS A 85 -0.06 -4.31 -6.72
N LYS A 86 1.23 -4.32 -7.08
CA LYS A 86 2.12 -5.45 -6.78
C LYS A 86 2.27 -5.68 -5.27
N ALA A 87 2.43 -4.62 -4.48
CA ALA A 87 2.60 -4.69 -3.03
C ALA A 87 1.41 -5.39 -2.34
N LEU A 88 0.18 -5.10 -2.79
CA LEU A 88 -1.00 -5.79 -2.27
C LEU A 88 -1.14 -7.20 -2.86
N ALA A 89 -0.92 -7.36 -4.17
CA ALA A 89 -1.16 -8.62 -4.88
C ALA A 89 -0.31 -9.80 -4.37
N VAL A 90 0.94 -9.55 -3.95
CA VAL A 90 1.80 -10.63 -3.41
C VAL A 90 1.21 -11.20 -2.12
N ASN A 91 0.80 -10.35 -1.17
CA ASN A 91 0.17 -10.77 0.08
C ASN A 91 -1.18 -11.46 -0.15
N LEU A 92 -1.99 -10.96 -1.10
CA LEU A 92 -3.25 -11.60 -1.48
C LEU A 92 -3.05 -13.00 -2.07
N SER A 93 -1.96 -13.21 -2.82
CA SER A 93 -1.61 -14.52 -3.36
C SER A 93 -1.31 -15.53 -2.26
N ASP A 94 -0.60 -15.14 -1.20
CA ASP A 94 -0.31 -16.03 -0.07
C ASP A 94 -1.57 -16.40 0.70
N LEU A 95 -2.44 -15.42 0.96
CA LEU A 95 -3.73 -15.67 1.61
C LEU A 95 -4.59 -16.63 0.77
N ALA A 96 -4.63 -16.44 -0.55
CA ALA A 96 -5.34 -17.34 -1.46
C ALA A 96 -4.76 -18.77 -1.44
N ALA A 97 -3.43 -18.92 -1.37
CA ALA A 97 -2.77 -20.22 -1.27
C ALA A 97 -3.14 -20.97 0.03
N MET A 98 -3.44 -20.25 1.10
CA MET A 98 -3.92 -20.79 2.38
C MET A 98 -5.44 -20.97 2.43
N GLY A 99 -6.17 -20.61 1.37
CA GLY A 99 -7.64 -20.61 1.34
C GLY A 99 -8.27 -19.57 2.27
N ALA A 100 -7.52 -18.53 2.66
CA ALA A 100 -8.00 -17.46 3.51
C ALA A 100 -8.81 -16.43 2.71
N GLU A 101 -9.83 -15.85 3.36
CA GLU A 101 -10.60 -14.73 2.83
C GLU A 101 -9.94 -13.41 3.27
N PRO A 102 -9.42 -12.58 2.35
CA PRO A 102 -8.80 -11.31 2.73
C PRO A 102 -9.82 -10.34 3.34
N ALA A 103 -9.45 -9.70 4.46
CA ALA A 103 -10.35 -8.79 5.19
C ALA A 103 -9.77 -7.37 5.31
N TRP A 104 -8.50 -7.25 5.68
CA TRP A 104 -7.82 -5.99 5.96
C TRP A 104 -6.39 -6.03 5.41
N ALA A 105 -5.78 -4.85 5.24
CA ALA A 105 -4.39 -4.72 4.85
C ALA A 105 -3.72 -3.61 5.67
N THR A 106 -2.45 -3.80 6.01
CA THR A 106 -1.58 -2.77 6.61
C THR A 106 -0.49 -2.40 5.62
N LEU A 107 -0.13 -1.13 5.53
CA LEU A 107 0.95 -0.63 4.69
C LEU A 107 2.02 0.00 5.56
N ALA A 108 3.23 -0.56 5.51
CA ALA A 108 4.44 0.07 6.02
C ALA A 108 5.25 0.59 4.83
N LEU A 109 5.37 1.91 4.71
CA LEU A 109 6.03 2.57 3.59
C LEU A 109 7.23 3.38 4.08
N THR A 110 8.39 3.16 3.48
CA THR A 110 9.60 3.95 3.72
C THR A 110 10.01 4.61 2.42
N LEU A 111 10.13 5.93 2.45
CA LEU A 111 10.52 6.74 1.29
C LEU A 111 11.76 7.59 1.65
N PRO A 112 12.68 7.83 0.70
CA PRO A 112 13.80 8.74 0.93
C PRO A 112 13.35 10.20 1.04
N ALA A 113 12.27 10.56 0.36
CA ALA A 113 11.60 11.86 0.41
C ALA A 113 10.12 11.69 0.07
N ALA A 114 9.27 12.58 0.57
CA ALA A 114 7.87 12.68 0.20
C ALA A 114 7.67 13.96 -0.61
N ASP A 115 7.54 13.81 -1.93
CA ASP A 115 7.29 14.92 -2.85
C ASP A 115 5.78 14.94 -3.15
N SER A 116 5.13 16.11 -2.97
CA SER A 116 3.73 16.36 -3.38
C SER A 116 3.67 17.34 -4.55
#